data_AF-A0A2E2N3B5-F1
#
_entry.id   AF-A0A2E2N3B5-F1
#
_cell.length_a   1.000
_cell.length_b   1.000
_cell.length_c   1.000
_cell.angle_alpha   90.00
_cell.angle_beta   90.00
_cell.angle_gamma   90.00
#
_symmetry.space_group_name_H-M   'P 1'
#
loop_
_entity.id
_entity.type
_entity.pdbx_description
1 polymer ?
#
loop_
_entity_poly.entity_id
_entity_poly.type
_entity_poly.pdbx_seq_one_letter_code
_entity_poly.pdbx_strand_id
1 'polypeptide(L)'
;MNKKLKAHLEKKIEICQRLLEGKMFYLHDSQIDFVPVPVMTVTAAKKKGLVLKRGAKMVGEWRFTLSHANGTGYGNLYLASSFKKKE
;
A
#
# COMPACT_ATOMS: atom_id res chain seq x y z
N MET A 1 -23.02 -15.75 -6.01
CA MET A 1 -22.05 -14.70 -5.59
C MET A 1 -21.57 -13.93 -6.81
N ASN A 2 -21.57 -12.59 -6.77
CA ASN A 2 -21.08 -11.76 -7.88
C ASN A 2 -19.57 -12.01 -8.10
N LYS A 3 -19.13 -12.26 -9.34
CA LYS A 3 -17.72 -12.56 -9.68
C LYS A 3 -16.76 -11.46 -9.24
N LYS A 4 -17.16 -10.19 -9.38
CA LYS A 4 -16.35 -9.04 -8.94
C LYS A 4 -16.21 -8.98 -7.43
N LEU A 5 -17.30 -9.24 -6.71
CA LEU A 5 -17.30 -9.29 -5.24
C LEU A 5 -16.42 -10.44 -4.73
N LYS A 6 -16.49 -11.61 -5.36
CA LYS A 6 -15.62 -12.75 -5.06
C LYS A 6 -14.14 -12.36 -5.18
N ALA A 7 -13.73 -11.83 -6.34
CA ALA A 7 -12.35 -11.43 -6.57
C ALA A 7 -11.86 -10.34 -5.58
N HIS A 8 -12.73 -9.38 -5.25
CA HIS A 8 -12.44 -8.37 -4.23
C HIS A 8 -12.17 -9.00 -2.86
N LEU A 9 -13.06 -9.88 -2.40
CA LEU A 9 -12.93 -10.54 -1.11
C LEU A 9 -11.70 -11.44 -1.06
N GLU A 10 -11.43 -12.21 -2.11
CA GLU A 10 -10.24 -13.06 -2.22
C GLU A 10 -8.96 -12.24 -2.11
N LYS A 11 -8.87 -11.12 -2.84
CA LYS A 11 -7.67 -10.27 -2.79
C LYS A 11 -7.49 -9.59 -1.44
N LYS A 12 -8.59 -9.15 -0.81
CA LYS A 12 -8.57 -8.58 0.53
C LYS A 12 -8.09 -9.59 1.57
N ILE A 13 -8.59 -10.82 1.52
CA ILE A 13 -8.15 -11.93 2.39
C ILE A 13 -6.66 -12.23 2.19
N GLU A 14 -6.18 -12.30 0.95
CA GLU A 14 -4.76 -12.51 0.65
C GLU A 14 -3.88 -11.43 1.30
N ILE A 15 -4.26 -10.15 1.17
CA ILE A 15 -3.51 -9.03 1.77
C ILE A 15 -3.52 -9.15 3.31
N CYS A 16 -4.67 -9.46 3.91
CA CYS A 16 -4.77 -9.69 5.36
C CYS A 16 -3.81 -10.79 5.83
N GLN A 17 -3.80 -11.93 5.14
CA GLN A 17 -2.93 -13.06 5.48
C GLN A 17 -1.45 -12.66 5.39
N ARG A 18 -1.05 -11.98 4.31
CA ARG A 18 0.33 -11.49 4.15
C ARG A 18 0.75 -10.55 5.27
N LEU A 19 -0.14 -9.63 5.66
CA LEU A 19 0.10 -8.70 6.76
C LEU A 19 0.29 -9.43 8.10
N LEU A 20 -0.56 -10.42 8.40
CA LEU A 20 -0.46 -11.22 9.62
C LEU A 20 0.84 -12.04 9.66
N GLU A 21 1.28 -12.54 8.50
CA GLU A 21 2.52 -13.29 8.35
C GLU A 21 3.76 -12.38 8.27
N GLY A 22 3.60 -11.06 8.30
CA GLY A 22 4.70 -10.11 8.11
C GLY A 22 5.35 -10.16 6.73
N LYS A 23 4.65 -10.68 5.72
CA LYS A 23 5.11 -10.80 4.33
C LYS A 23 4.66 -9.60 3.51
N MET A 24 5.42 -9.30 2.47
CA MET A 24 5.10 -8.23 1.53
C MET A 24 3.97 -8.64 0.58
N PHE A 25 3.09 -7.69 0.28
CA PHE A 25 2.08 -7.80 -0.76
C PHE A 25 2.37 -6.85 -1.94
N TYR A 26 1.75 -7.11 -3.08
CA TYR A 26 1.92 -6.33 -4.31
C TYR A 26 0.56 -5.90 -4.84
N LEU A 27 0.42 -4.63 -5.19
CA LEU A 27 -0.83 -4.04 -5.67
C LEU A 27 -0.64 -3.17 -6.89
N HIS A 28 -1.65 -3.19 -7.75
CA HIS A 28 -1.87 -2.15 -8.75
C HIS A 28 -2.76 -1.03 -8.19
N ASP A 29 -2.75 0.13 -8.84
CA ASP A 29 -3.55 1.30 -8.47
C ASP A 29 -5.04 1.00 -8.22
N SER A 30 -5.64 0.20 -9.10
CA SER A 30 -7.03 -0.24 -9.00
C SER A 30 -7.33 -1.19 -7.81
N GLN A 31 -6.32 -1.56 -7.02
CA GLN A 31 -6.42 -2.52 -5.92
C GLN A 31 -6.09 -1.89 -4.56
N ILE A 32 -5.81 -0.59 -4.49
CA ILE A 32 -5.42 0.08 -3.25
C ILE A 32 -6.54 0.00 -2.19
N ASP A 33 -7.80 0.06 -2.61
CA ASP A 33 -8.98 -0.04 -1.74
C ASP A 33 -9.15 -1.43 -1.12
N PHE A 34 -8.40 -2.44 -1.58
CA PHE A 34 -8.45 -3.79 -1.02
C PHE A 34 -7.58 -3.92 0.23
N VAL A 35 -6.73 -2.93 0.52
CA VAL A 35 -5.89 -2.92 1.72
C VAL A 35 -6.78 -2.66 2.95
N PRO A 36 -6.83 -3.59 3.92
CA PRO A 36 -7.73 -3.49 5.07
C PRO A 36 -7.30 -2.47 6.13
N VAL A 37 -6.07 -1.96 6.02
CA VAL A 37 -5.44 -1.06 6.99
C VAL A 37 -4.88 0.18 6.30
N PRO A 38 -4.80 1.33 6.99
CA PRO A 38 -4.21 2.53 6.42
C PRO A 38 -2.73 2.34 6.09
N VAL A 39 -2.39 2.47 4.81
CA VAL A 39 -1.01 2.46 4.30
C VAL A 39 -0.69 3.77 3.59
N MET A 40 0.59 4.11 3.53
CA MET A 40 1.05 5.27 2.77
C MET A 40 2.46 5.06 2.23
N THR A 41 2.76 5.79 1.16
CA THR A 41 4.12 5.90 0.63
C THR A 41 4.89 7.02 1.33
N VAL A 42 6.22 6.96 1.26
CA VAL A 42 7.10 8.03 1.77
C VAL A 42 6.80 9.37 1.10
N THR A 43 6.51 9.37 -0.21
CA THR A 43 6.15 10.58 -0.95
C THR A 43 4.85 11.20 -0.43
N ALA A 44 3.82 10.39 -0.19
CA ALA A 44 2.56 10.86 0.39
C ALA A 44 2.75 11.36 1.83
N ALA A 45 3.59 10.69 2.62
CA ALA A 45 3.93 11.11 3.98
C ALA A 45 4.66 12.47 4.01
N LYS A 46 5.62 12.68 3.11
CA LYS A 46 6.38 13.94 3.01
C LYS A 46 5.48 15.13 2.73
N LYS A 47 4.47 14.97 1.85
CA LYS A 47 3.45 16.00 1.56
C LYS A 47 2.63 16.39 2.82
N LYS A 48 2.55 15.50 3.80
CA LYS A 48 1.87 15.70 5.08
C LYS A 48 2.81 16.13 6.22
N GLY A 49 4.08 16.44 5.93
CA GLY A 49 5.08 16.79 6.96
C GLY A 49 5.48 15.63 7.86
N LEU A 50 5.29 14.39 7.39
CA LEU A 50 5.61 13.17 8.14
C LEU A 50 6.93 12.56 7.64
N VAL A 51 7.62 11.87 8.56
CA VAL A 51 8.85 11.11 8.30
C VAL A 51 8.69 9.68 8.79
N LEU A 52 9.34 8.74 8.10
CA LEU A 52 9.30 7.32 8.46
C LEU A 52 10.08 7.09 9.76
N LYS A 53 9.51 6.30 10.69
CA LYS A 53 10.19 5.88 11.92
C LYS A 53 11.38 4.99 11.57
N ARG A 54 12.46 5.08 12.35
CA ARG A 54 13.64 4.21 12.19
C ARG A 54 13.22 2.75 12.35
N GLY A 55 13.67 1.89 11.45
CA GLY A 55 13.37 0.44 11.49
C GLY A 55 11.96 0.07 10.99
N ALA A 56 11.19 1.01 10.44
CA ALA A 56 9.90 0.69 9.84
C ALA A 56 10.06 -0.30 8.68
N LYS A 57 9.28 -1.39 8.72
CA LYS A 57 9.27 -2.42 7.67
C LYS A 57 8.30 -2.03 6.57
N MET A 58 8.73 -2.25 5.32
CA MET A 58 7.85 -2.16 4.16
C MET A 58 6.84 -3.32 4.21
N VAL A 59 5.57 -3.00 3.98
CA VAL A 59 4.47 -3.98 3.99
C VAL A 59 4.02 -4.36 2.59
N GLY A 60 4.35 -3.56 1.59
CA GLY A 60 4.08 -3.93 0.21
C GLY A 60 4.62 -2.94 -0.82
N GLU A 61 4.40 -3.28 -2.08
CA GLU A 61 4.69 -2.43 -3.22
C GLU A 61 3.42 -2.06 -3.96
N TRP A 62 3.38 -0.81 -4.41
CA TRP A 62 2.29 -0.23 -5.18
C TRP A 62 2.82 0.18 -6.55
N ARG A 63 2.17 -0.31 -7.60
CA ARG A 63 2.42 0.07 -8.99
C ARG A 63 1.25 0.90 -9.50
N PHE A 64 1.55 2.02 -10.12
CA PHE A 64 0.54 2.90 -10.71
C PHE A 64 0.94 3.30 -12.13
N THR A 65 -0.07 3.46 -13.00
CA THR A 65 0.16 3.88 -14.38
C THR A 65 0.26 5.40 -14.44
N LEU A 66 1.30 5.91 -15.10
CA LEU A 66 1.45 7.33 -15.38
C LEU A 66 0.66 7.65 -16.65
N SER A 67 -0.53 8.22 -16.50
CA SER A 67 -1.49 8.46 -17.59
C SER A 67 -0.94 9.33 -18.73
N HIS A 68 0.12 10.11 -18.48
CA HIS A 68 0.66 11.09 -19.43
C HIS A 68 1.98 10.64 -20.07
N ALA A 69 2.55 9.49 -19.67
CA ALA A 69 3.90 9.11 -20.04
C ALA A 69 4.06 7.65 -20.52
N ASN A 70 2.96 6.91 -20.70
CA ASN A 70 2.99 5.45 -20.96
C ASN A 70 3.97 4.69 -20.04
N GLY A 71 4.13 5.20 -18.81
CA GLY A 71 5.12 4.73 -17.84
C GLY A 71 4.47 4.05 -16.66
N THR A 72 5.22 3.20 -15.98
CA THR A 72 4.80 2.61 -14.70
C THR A 72 5.60 3.24 -13.57
N GLY A 73 4.89 3.83 -12.61
CA GLY A 73 5.44 4.30 -11.35
C GLY A 73 5.41 3.20 -10.29
N TYR A 74 6.33 3.28 -9.34
CA TYR A 74 6.46 2.34 -8.23
C TYR A 74 6.52 3.10 -6.91
N GLY A 75 5.91 2.56 -5.87
CA GLY A 75 5.88 3.14 -4.54
C GLY A 75 5.93 2.07 -3.46
N ASN A 76 6.81 2.27 -2.49
CA ASN A 76 6.90 1.39 -1.32
C ASN A 76 5.81 1.78 -0.32
N LEU A 77 5.03 0.80 0.12
CA LEU A 77 3.97 0.96 1.10
C LEU A 77 4.45 0.61 2.51
N TYR A 78 4.12 1.49 3.44
CA TYR A 78 4.34 1.31 4.87
C TYR A 78 3.02 1.54 5.61
N LEU A 79 2.86 0.95 6.79
CA LEU A 79 1.72 1.26 7.65
C LEU A 79 1.73 2.75 8.00
N ALA A 80 0.57 3.39 8.02
CA ALA A 80 0.45 4.80 8.40
C ALA A 80 1.01 5.06 9.81
N SER A 81 0.88 4.09 10.72
CA SER A 81 1.42 4.13 12.09
C SER A 81 2.96 4.11 12.15
N SER A 82 3.63 3.76 11.05
CA SER A 82 5.09 3.76 10.94
C SER A 82 5.68 5.15 10.66
N PHE A 83 4.86 6.18 10.53
CA PHE A 83 5.32 7.56 10.33
C PHE A 83 5.13 8.39 11.60
N LYS A 84 5.97 9.43 11.76
CA LYS A 84 5.87 10.43 12.82
C LYS A 84 5.97 11.84 12.22
N LYS A 85 5.55 12.87 12.97
CA LYS A 85 5.79 14.26 12.56
C LYS A 85 7.29 14.52 12.49
N LYS A 86 7.70 15.34 11.51
CA LYS A 86 9.05 15.89 11.48
C LYS A 86 9.18 16.88 12.63
N GLU A 87 9.96 16.51 13.64
CA GLU A 87 10.40 17.39 14.72
C GLU A 87 11.30 18.52 14.16
#